data_AF-A0A2K8U3M0-F1
#
_entry.id   AF-A0A2K8U3M0-F1
#
_cell.length_a   1.000
_cell.length_b   1.000
_cell.length_c   1.000
_cell.angle_alpha   90.00
_cell.angle_beta   90.00
_cell.angle_gamma   90.00
#
_symmetry.space_group_name_H-M   'P 1'
#
loop_
_entity.id
_entity.type
_entity.pdbx_description
1 polymer ?
#
loop_
_entity_poly.entity_id
_entity_poly.type
_entity_poly.pdbx_seq_one_letter_code
_entity_poly.pdbx_strand_id
1 'polypeptide(L)'
;MSANVHFTGSVDRDLLQRAKVVAAKAETSVNALFNAELRYLVETFEAADAVGNQNFKVLLAFSLGRVDDQAVMDALGLDSQEDLFLLMAQARLPMPRLSDAATQDMVADLHALSV
;
A
#
# COMPACT_ATOMS: atom_id res chain seq x y z
N MET A 1 29.26 -14.01 9.02
CA MET A 1 28.98 -13.66 7.62
C MET A 1 27.94 -12.55 7.65
N SER A 2 28.15 -11.41 6.99
CA SER A 2 27.07 -10.41 6.92
C SER A 2 25.97 -10.99 6.02
N ALA A 3 24.82 -11.28 6.60
CA ALA A 3 23.69 -11.92 5.93
C ALA A 3 22.93 -10.96 4.98
N ASN A 4 23.62 -9.94 4.45
CA ASN A 4 23.01 -8.90 3.63
C ASN A 4 23.26 -9.20 2.15
N VAL A 5 22.18 -9.23 1.38
CA VAL A 5 22.21 -9.36 -0.09
C VAL A 5 21.89 -8.03 -0.74
N HIS A 6 22.47 -7.77 -1.92
CA HIS A 6 22.13 -6.61 -2.73
C HIS A 6 21.04 -6.99 -3.74
N PHE A 7 19.98 -6.19 -3.81
CA PHE A 7 18.95 -6.31 -4.83
C PHE A 7 18.86 -5.02 -5.64
N THR A 8 18.51 -5.14 -6.92
CA THR A 8 18.25 -3.99 -7.80
C THR A 8 16.78 -3.98 -8.15
N GLY A 9 16.12 -2.84 -7.98
CA GLY A 9 14.74 -2.62 -8.35
C GLY A 9 14.56 -1.26 -9.02
N SER A 10 13.51 -1.13 -9.83
CA SER A 10 13.10 0.15 -10.42
C SER A 10 12.12 0.86 -9.49
N VAL A 11 12.33 2.15 -9.26
CA VAL A 11 11.45 3.02 -8.48
C VAL A 11 11.27 4.32 -9.24
N ASP A 12 10.11 4.95 -9.08
CA ASP A 12 9.87 6.29 -9.59
C ASP A 12 10.93 7.29 -9.08
N ARG A 13 11.39 8.16 -9.97
CA ARG A 13 12.49 9.10 -9.68
C ARG A 13 12.08 10.12 -8.61
N ASP A 14 10.87 10.65 -8.71
CA ASP A 14 10.37 11.69 -7.82
C ASP A 14 10.07 11.11 -6.44
N LEU A 15 9.57 9.87 -6.40
CA LEU A 15 9.44 9.10 -5.17
C LEU A 15 10.81 8.90 -4.48
N LEU A 16 11.83 8.47 -5.21
CA LEU A 16 13.17 8.29 -4.65
C LEU A 16 13.76 9.61 -4.13
N GLN A 17 13.56 10.71 -4.84
CA GLN A 17 13.98 12.04 -4.40
C GLN A 17 13.31 12.43 -3.08
N ARG A 18 11.98 12.27 -2.98
CA ARG A 18 11.24 12.55 -1.74
C ARG A 18 11.67 11.64 -0.59
N ALA A 19 11.88 10.35 -0.85
CA ALA A 19 12.36 9.40 0.15
C ALA A 19 13.74 9.79 0.71
N LYS A 20 14.66 10.30 -0.13
CA LYS A 20 15.96 10.81 0.32
C LYS A 20 15.83 12.02 1.26
N VAL A 21 14.91 12.93 0.99
CA VAL A 21 14.64 14.09 1.87
C VAL A 21 14.10 13.62 3.22
N VAL A 22 13.17 12.66 3.23
CA VAL A 22 12.64 12.06 4.47
C VAL A 22 13.74 11.38 5.26
N ALA A 23 14.56 10.55 4.60
CA ALA A 23 15.67 9.85 5.23
C ALA A 23 16.66 10.84 5.89
N ALA A 24 17.01 11.93 5.20
CA ALA A 24 17.89 12.96 5.75
C ALA A 24 17.28 13.67 6.97
N LYS A 25 15.99 14.02 6.91
CA LYS A 25 15.29 14.66 8.04
C LYS A 25 15.14 13.76 9.27
N ALA A 26 15.09 12.45 9.06
CA ALA A 26 14.97 11.44 10.11
C ALA A 26 16.32 10.82 10.49
N GLU A 27 17.45 11.41 10.06
CA GLU A 27 18.81 10.93 10.34
C GLU A 27 19.03 9.44 10.03
N THR A 28 18.44 8.97 8.93
CA THR A 28 18.47 7.56 8.50
C THR A 28 18.79 7.43 7.01
N SER A 29 18.76 6.20 6.48
CA SER A 29 18.99 5.92 5.06
C SER A 29 17.72 5.41 4.38
N VAL A 30 17.62 5.60 3.06
CA VAL A 30 16.53 5.02 2.24
C VAL A 30 16.49 3.49 2.39
N ASN A 31 17.66 2.84 2.50
CA ASN A 31 17.75 1.40 2.72
C ASN A 31 17.19 0.99 4.08
N ALA A 32 17.41 1.78 5.14
CA ALA A 32 16.84 1.51 6.45
C ALA A 32 15.31 1.65 6.44
N LEU A 33 14.78 2.70 5.80
CA LEU A 33 13.33 2.87 5.62
C LEU A 33 12.72 1.68 4.84
N PHE A 34 13.33 1.32 3.71
CA PHE A 34 12.87 0.21 2.89
C PHE A 34 12.90 -1.13 3.66
N ASN A 35 13.98 -1.41 4.38
CA ASN A 35 14.09 -2.65 5.17
C ASN A 35 13.07 -2.70 6.31
N ALA A 36 12.74 -1.56 6.94
CA ALA A 36 11.72 -1.51 7.98
C ALA A 36 10.33 -1.84 7.43
N GLU A 37 9.95 -1.23 6.29
CA GLU A 37 8.67 -1.50 5.64
C GLU A 37 8.59 -2.93 5.08
N LEU A 38 9.65 -3.40 4.43
CA LEU A 38 9.68 -4.77 3.90
C LEU A 38 9.59 -5.81 5.02
N ARG A 39 10.30 -5.58 6.13
CA ARG A 39 10.23 -6.43 7.32
C ARG A 39 8.82 -6.46 7.89
N TYR A 40 8.21 -5.30 8.09
CA TYR A 40 6.84 -5.22 8.61
C TYR A 40 5.85 -5.97 7.71
N LEU A 41 5.96 -5.78 6.39
CA LEU A 41 5.10 -6.47 5.42
C LEU A 41 5.24 -8.00 5.52
N VAL A 42 6.47 -8.51 5.53
CA VAL A 42 6.74 -9.96 5.58
C VAL A 42 6.33 -10.55 6.91
N GLU A 43 6.76 -9.97 8.03
CA GLU A 43 6.46 -10.49 9.37
C GLU A 43 4.95 -10.48 9.65
N THR A 44 4.23 -9.43 9.21
CA THR A 44 2.77 -9.37 9.37
C THR A 44 2.06 -10.41 8.51
N PHE A 45 2.53 -10.61 7.26
CA PHE A 45 1.96 -11.63 6.37
C PHE A 45 2.17 -13.04 6.94
N GLU A 46 3.40 -13.37 7.34
CA GLU A 46 3.74 -14.68 7.90
C GLU A 46 2.98 -14.96 9.21
N ALA A 47 2.85 -13.96 10.08
CA ALA A 47 2.09 -14.09 11.32
C ALA A 47 0.60 -14.36 11.04
N ALA A 48 0.01 -13.67 10.06
CA ALA A 48 -1.39 -13.90 9.67
C ALA A 48 -1.59 -15.29 9.04
N ASP A 49 -0.68 -15.72 8.18
CA ASP A 49 -0.74 -17.02 7.51
C ASP A 49 -0.60 -18.18 8.51
N ALA A 50 0.29 -18.05 9.50
CA ALA A 50 0.51 -19.04 10.53
C ALA A 50 -0.72 -19.34 11.39
N VAL A 51 -1.60 -18.33 11.60
CA VAL A 51 -2.86 -18.48 12.35
C VAL A 51 -4.06 -18.70 11.44
N GLY A 52 -3.85 -18.86 10.13
CA GLY A 52 -4.90 -19.06 9.13
C GLY A 52 -5.78 -17.83 8.87
N ASN A 53 -5.34 -16.64 9.30
CA ASN A 53 -6.06 -15.39 9.11
C ASN A 53 -5.84 -14.86 7.68
N GLN A 54 -6.86 -14.97 6.84
CA GLN A 54 -6.81 -14.51 5.44
C GLN A 54 -7.00 -12.99 5.29
N ASN A 55 -7.35 -12.26 6.36
CA ASN A 55 -7.71 -10.85 6.27
C ASN A 55 -6.57 -10.00 5.70
N PHE A 56 -5.35 -10.22 6.20
CA PHE A 56 -4.18 -9.45 5.71
C PHE A 56 -3.90 -9.70 4.23
N LYS A 57 -4.11 -10.94 3.76
CA LYS A 57 -3.94 -11.31 2.34
C LYS A 57 -4.97 -10.62 1.45
N VAL A 58 -6.22 -10.52 1.91
CA VAL A 58 -7.30 -9.81 1.21
C VAL A 58 -7.00 -8.30 1.15
N LEU A 59 -6.62 -7.69 2.27
CA LEU A 59 -6.23 -6.28 2.33
C LEU A 59 -5.01 -5.97 1.46
N LEU A 60 -4.01 -6.88 1.41
CA LEU A 60 -2.85 -6.74 0.54
C LEU A 60 -3.22 -6.85 -0.94
N ALA A 61 -4.16 -7.73 -1.30
CA ALA A 61 -4.65 -7.81 -2.67
C ALA A 61 -5.34 -6.50 -3.08
N PHE A 62 -6.11 -5.90 -2.18
CA PHE A 62 -6.73 -4.59 -2.36
C PHE A 62 -5.70 -3.47 -2.53
N SER A 63 -4.69 -3.41 -1.65
CA SER A 63 -3.64 -2.39 -1.72
C SER A 63 -2.85 -2.44 -3.04
N LEU A 64 -2.74 -3.62 -3.63
CA LEU A 64 -2.11 -3.85 -4.93
C LEU A 64 -3.05 -3.62 -6.13
N GLY A 65 -4.30 -3.22 -5.88
CA GLY A 65 -5.31 -2.96 -6.91
C GLY A 65 -5.78 -4.22 -7.65
N ARG A 66 -5.65 -5.41 -7.04
CA ARG A 66 -6.06 -6.69 -7.66
C ARG A 66 -7.53 -7.03 -7.44
N VAL A 67 -8.11 -6.48 -6.38
CA VAL A 67 -9.52 -6.62 -6.01
C VAL A 67 -10.07 -5.23 -5.73
N ASP A 68 -11.35 -5.02 -5.99
CA ASP A 68 -12.05 -3.78 -5.65
C ASP A 68 -12.47 -3.76 -4.18
N ASP A 69 -12.96 -2.61 -3.74
CA ASP A 69 -13.39 -2.37 -2.36
C ASP A 69 -14.61 -3.21 -1.98
N GLN A 70 -15.58 -3.38 -2.89
CA GLN A 70 -16.77 -4.18 -2.64
C GLN A 70 -16.43 -5.65 -2.35
N ALA A 71 -15.58 -6.27 -3.18
CA ALA A 71 -15.17 -7.66 -2.99
C ALA A 71 -14.42 -7.86 -1.66
N VAL A 72 -13.66 -6.84 -1.22
CA VAL A 72 -12.94 -6.86 0.05
C VAL A 72 -13.88 -6.73 1.23
N MET A 73 -14.83 -5.79 1.16
CA MET A 73 -15.85 -5.61 2.20
C MET A 73 -16.69 -6.89 2.35
N ASP A 74 -17.10 -7.51 1.25
CA ASP A 74 -17.84 -8.78 1.27
C ASP A 74 -17.01 -9.92 1.89
N ALA A 75 -15.74 -10.04 1.51
CA ALA A 75 -14.85 -11.09 2.02
C ALA A 75 -14.51 -10.95 3.51
N LEU A 76 -14.50 -9.71 4.02
CA LEU A 76 -14.16 -9.39 5.41
C LEU A 76 -15.40 -9.16 6.29
N GLY A 77 -16.60 -9.15 5.71
CA GLY A 77 -17.85 -8.88 6.41
C GLY A 77 -17.93 -7.45 6.96
N LEU A 78 -17.49 -6.46 6.16
CA LEU A 78 -17.50 -5.05 6.54
C LEU A 78 -18.78 -4.39 6.05
N ASP A 79 -19.38 -3.56 6.90
CA ASP A 79 -20.60 -2.84 6.59
C ASP A 79 -20.35 -1.45 5.99
N SER A 80 -19.10 -0.96 6.08
CA SER A 80 -18.73 0.38 5.62
C SER A 80 -17.33 0.47 5.01
N GLN A 81 -17.16 1.42 4.09
CA GLN A 81 -15.85 1.79 3.54
C GLN A 81 -14.94 2.44 4.61
N GLU A 82 -15.52 3.04 5.66
CA GLU A 82 -14.75 3.60 6.78
C GLU A 82 -14.02 2.49 7.55
N ASP A 83 -14.69 1.36 7.79
CA ASP A 83 -14.07 0.20 8.43
C ASP A 83 -12.93 -0.36 7.58
N LEU A 84 -13.13 -0.44 6.26
CA LEU A 84 -12.07 -0.83 5.33
C LEU A 84 -10.87 0.12 5.43
N PHE A 85 -11.11 1.44 5.46
CA PHE A 85 -10.06 2.44 5.60
C PHE A 85 -9.29 2.28 6.93
N LEU A 86 -9.99 2.08 8.05
CA LEU A 86 -9.38 1.86 9.36
C LEU A 86 -8.53 0.58 9.39
N LEU A 87 -9.01 -0.51 8.78
CA LEU A 87 -8.25 -1.74 8.65
C LEU A 87 -6.99 -1.57 7.80
N MET A 88 -7.08 -0.82 6.68
CA MET A 88 -5.93 -0.51 5.84
C MET A 88 -4.89 0.32 6.59
N ALA A 89 -5.33 1.33 7.35
CA ALA A 89 -4.46 2.16 8.17
C ALA A 89 -3.76 1.34 9.27
N GLN A 90 -4.50 0.46 9.96
CA GLN A 90 -3.95 -0.43 10.98
C GLN A 90 -2.96 -1.43 10.38
N ALA A 91 -3.25 -1.96 9.19
CA ALA A 91 -2.38 -2.86 8.46
C ALA A 91 -1.17 -2.16 7.83
N ARG A 92 -1.07 -0.83 7.90
CA ARG A 92 -0.06 0.01 7.22
C ARG A 92 0.00 -0.23 5.71
N LEU A 93 -1.14 -0.58 5.12
CA LEU A 93 -1.25 -0.78 3.69
C LEU A 93 -1.76 0.51 3.03
N PRO A 94 -1.16 0.94 1.91
CA PRO A 94 -1.66 2.10 1.19
C PRO A 94 -3.01 1.77 0.55
N MET A 95 -3.91 2.75 0.52
CA MET A 95 -5.09 2.66 -0.33
C MET A 95 -4.67 2.51 -1.80
N PRO A 96 -5.35 1.66 -2.59
CA PRO A 96 -5.07 1.54 -4.01
C PRO A 96 -5.20 2.92 -4.67
N ARG A 97 -4.25 3.25 -5.53
CA ARG A 97 -4.24 4.50 -6.27
C ARG A 97 -4.66 4.22 -7.71
N LEU A 98 -5.57 5.04 -8.21
CA LEU A 98 -5.80 5.14 -9.64
C LEU A 98 -4.59 5.81 -10.31
N SER A 99 -4.40 5.52 -11.60
CA SER A 99 -3.41 6.28 -12.37
C SER A 99 -3.84 7.74 -12.48
N ASP A 100 -2.87 8.63 -12.66
CA ASP A 100 -3.16 10.06 -12.85
C ASP A 100 -4.07 10.29 -14.07
N ALA A 101 -3.88 9.49 -15.12
CA ALA A 101 -4.72 9.52 -16.33
C ALA A 101 -6.18 9.15 -16.01
N ALA A 102 -6.42 8.02 -15.33
CA ALA A 102 -7.77 7.60 -14.95
C ALA A 102 -8.43 8.63 -14.03
N THR A 103 -7.65 9.24 -13.13
CA THR A 103 -8.15 10.31 -12.25
C THR A 103 -8.55 11.55 -13.05
N GLN A 104 -7.76 11.93 -14.06
CA GLN A 104 -8.07 13.08 -14.94
C GLN A 104 -9.32 12.84 -15.78
N ASP A 105 -9.49 11.62 -16.32
CA ASP A 105 -10.68 11.25 -17.09
C ASP A 105 -11.95 11.36 -16.24
N MET A 106 -11.92 10.85 -14.99
CA MET A 106 -13.04 10.98 -14.04
C MET A 106 -13.36 12.44 -13.73
N VAL A 107 -12.35 13.31 -13.60
CA VAL A 107 -12.55 14.76 -13.38
C VAL A 107 -13.20 15.40 -14.61
N ALA A 108 -12.78 15.02 -15.83
CA ALA A 108 -13.40 15.51 -17.05
C ALA A 108 -14.87 15.09 -17.18
N ASP A 109 -15.19 13.83 -16.85
CA ASP A 109 -16.56 13.31 -16.83
C ASP A 109 -17.45 14.08 -15.83
N LEU A 110 -16.93 14.35 -14.63
CA LEU A 110 -17.64 15.16 -13.62
C LEU A 110 -17.91 16.59 -14.10
N HIS A 111 -16.93 17.22 -14.76
CA HIS A 111 -17.13 18.54 -15.34
C HIS A 111 -18.18 18.53 -16.45
N ALA A 112 -18.23 17.48 -17.27
CA ALA A 112 -19.24 17.31 -18.32
C ALA A 112 -20.67 17.13 -17.76
N LEU A 113 -20.81 16.56 -16.56
CA LEU A 113 -22.11 16.40 -15.87
C LEU A 113 -22.60 17.69 -15.19
N SER A 114 -21.72 18.70 -15.03
CA SER A 114 -22.02 19.99 -14.40
C SER A 114 -22.46 21.09 -15.39
N VAL A 115 -22.64 20.72 -16.66
CA VAL A 115 -23.15 21.57 -17.76
C VAL A 115 -24.54 21.09 -18.17
#